data_AF-A0A1F8DZI7-F1
#
_entry.id   AF-A0A1F8DZI7-F1
#
_cell.length_a   1.000
_cell.length_b   1.000
_cell.length_c   1.000
_cell.angle_alpha   90.00
_cell.angle_beta   90.00
_cell.angle_gamma   90.00
#
_symmetry.space_group_name_H-M   'P 1'
#
loop_
_entity.id
_entity.type
_entity.pdbx_description
1 polymer ?
#
loop_
_entity_poly.entity_id
_entity_poly.type
_entity_poly.pdbx_seq_one_letter_code
_entity_poly.pdbx_strand_id
1 'polypeptide(L)'
;MKKILLSALMCMLALPLLSQVAFAQDIPVIDFPSPSPIVTPIGPRTTGELTQFFVTVVQWFYTIIFIVAVLFILLAAFGFITSKGSPEKVAKAKAQLLYAVIGIAIALISYSIIALVQNTLENNF
;
A
#
# COMPACT_ATOMS: atom_id res chain seq x y z
N MET A 1 -8.71 23.93 -3.23
CA MET A 1 -7.44 23.18 -3.09
C MET A 1 -7.59 21.94 -2.22
N LYS A 2 -8.05 22.01 -0.95
CA LYS A 2 -8.28 20.82 -0.09
C LYS A 2 -9.19 19.74 -0.72
N LYS A 3 -10.25 20.16 -1.41
CA LYS A 3 -11.21 19.27 -2.09
C LYS A 3 -10.67 18.55 -3.34
N ILE A 4 -9.64 19.10 -3.98
CA ILE A 4 -8.95 18.46 -5.12
C ILE A 4 -7.96 17.41 -4.60
N LEU A 5 -7.26 17.72 -3.50
CA LEU A 5 -6.41 16.75 -2.80
C LEU A 5 -7.23 15.58 -2.20
N LEU A 6 -8.41 15.87 -1.64
CA LEU A 6 -9.30 14.86 -1.09
C LEU A 6 -9.94 13.98 -2.17
N SER A 7 -10.35 14.58 -3.29
CA SER A 7 -10.91 13.86 -4.44
C SER A 7 -9.86 13.01 -5.16
N ALA A 8 -8.63 13.51 -5.32
CA ALA A 8 -7.53 12.74 -5.90
C ALA A 8 -7.17 11.54 -5.00
N LEU A 9 -7.09 11.75 -3.68
CA LEU A 9 -6.85 10.68 -2.71
C LEU A 9 -7.95 9.61 -2.76
N MET A 10 -9.23 10.03 -2.88
CA MET A 10 -10.38 9.13 -2.91
C MET A 10 -10.51 8.36 -4.24
N CYS A 11 -10.19 8.99 -5.38
CA CYS A 11 -10.15 8.31 -6.67
C CYS A 11 -9.00 7.29 -6.76
N MET A 12 -7.83 7.62 -6.20
CA MET A 12 -6.66 6.73 -6.22
C MET A 12 -6.82 5.54 -5.28
N LEU A 13 -7.61 5.68 -4.21
CA LEU A 13 -7.98 4.59 -3.30
C LEU A 13 -9.06 3.65 -3.89
N ALA A 14 -9.91 4.16 -4.79
CA ALA A 14 -11.04 3.40 -5.37
C ALA A 14 -10.66 2.57 -6.62
N LEU A 15 -9.63 2.99 -7.37
CA LEU A 15 -9.13 2.30 -8.57
C LEU A 15 -8.80 0.80 -8.38
N PRO A 16 -8.15 0.35 -7.28
CA PRO A 16 -7.85 -1.07 -7.10
C PRO A 16 -9.09 -1.95 -6.82
N LEU A 17 -10.23 -1.38 -6.40
CA LEU A 17 -11.48 -2.13 -6.16
C LEU A 17 -12.17 -2.59 -7.45
N LEU A 18 -11.87 -1.94 -8.59
CA LEU A 18 -12.45 -2.29 -9.89
C LEU A 18 -11.75 -3.47 -10.58
N SER A 19 -10.62 -3.94 -10.04
CA SER A 19 -9.83 -5.04 -10.63
C SER A 19 -10.34 -6.45 -10.30
N GLN A 20 -11.42 -6.58 -9.49
CA GLN A 20 -11.90 -7.90 -9.05
C GLN A 20 -12.95 -8.56 -9.98
N VAL A 21 -13.22 -8.03 -11.17
CA VAL A 21 -14.05 -8.75 -12.15
C VAL A 21 -13.15 -9.68 -12.98
N ALA A 22 -12.64 -10.72 -12.32
CA ALA A 22 -12.15 -11.90 -13.02
C ALA A 22 -13.37 -12.61 -13.64
N PHE A 23 -13.32 -12.81 -14.95
CA PHE A 23 -14.41 -13.39 -15.73
C PHE A 23 -14.86 -14.75 -15.16
N ALA A 24 -16.12 -14.82 -14.75
CA ALA A 24 -16.88 -16.06 -14.72
C ALA A 24 -17.12 -16.51 -16.17
N GLN A 25 -16.62 -17.69 -16.55
CA GLN A 25 -16.97 -18.35 -17.81
C GLN A 25 -17.47 -19.76 -17.48
N ASP A 26 -18.60 -20.10 -18.10
CA ASP A 26 -19.58 -21.08 -17.66
C ASP A 26 -19.12 -22.55 -17.68
N ILE A 27 -19.70 -23.30 -16.74
CA ILE A 27 -19.60 -24.74 -16.53
C ILE A 27 -20.71 -25.44 -17.34
N PRO A 28 -20.47 -26.59 -18.01
CA PRO A 28 -21.52 -27.60 -18.18
C PRO A 28 -21.56 -28.51 -16.95
N VAL A 29 -22.70 -28.48 -16.26
CA VAL A 29 -23.09 -29.31 -15.09
C VAL A 29 -22.95 -30.81 -15.50
N ILE A 30 -22.57 -31.78 -14.66
CA ILE A 30 -23.38 -32.42 -13.59
C ILE A 30 -22.50 -33.40 -12.79
N ASP A 31 -22.41 -33.25 -11.46
CA ASP A 31 -22.96 -34.20 -10.46
C ASP A 31 -22.85 -33.58 -9.05
N PHE A 32 -23.93 -33.64 -8.26
CA PHE A 32 -24.02 -33.02 -6.92
C PHE A 32 -24.10 -34.09 -5.83
N PRO A 33 -23.23 -34.01 -4.81
CA PRO A 33 -23.65 -34.36 -3.47
C PRO A 33 -23.32 -33.30 -2.41
N SER A 34 -24.39 -32.94 -1.69
CA SER A 34 -24.53 -32.16 -0.45
C SER A 34 -24.08 -30.69 -0.44
N PRO A 35 -24.95 -29.74 -0.05
CA PRO A 35 -24.52 -28.39 0.24
C PRO A 35 -23.67 -28.44 1.52
N SER A 36 -22.35 -28.49 1.35
CA SER A 36 -21.46 -28.02 2.40
C SER A 36 -21.89 -26.58 2.72
N PRO A 37 -22.14 -26.23 4.00
CA PRO A 37 -22.52 -24.87 4.33
C PRO A 37 -21.51 -23.92 3.70
N ILE A 38 -22.01 -23.05 2.82
CA ILE A 38 -21.25 -21.94 2.26
C ILE A 38 -21.02 -20.99 3.44
N VAL A 39 -20.04 -21.34 4.25
CA VAL A 39 -19.35 -20.38 5.10
C VAL A 39 -18.54 -19.58 4.10
N THR A 40 -19.05 -18.42 3.67
CA THR A 40 -18.18 -17.37 3.16
C THR A 40 -17.15 -17.13 4.26
N PRO A 41 -15.87 -17.53 4.07
CA PRO A 41 -14.90 -17.41 5.15
C PRO A 41 -14.67 -15.92 5.39
N ILE A 42 -15.25 -15.39 6.46
CA ILE A 42 -14.84 -14.11 7.03
C ILE A 42 -13.55 -14.41 7.80
N GLY A 43 -12.47 -14.60 7.06
CA GLY A 43 -11.13 -14.80 7.60
C GLY A 43 -10.44 -16.10 7.18
N PRO A 44 -9.10 -16.16 7.33
CA PRO A 44 -8.28 -17.20 6.74
C PRO A 44 -8.36 -18.51 7.55
N ARG A 45 -8.53 -19.65 6.88
CA ARG A 45 -8.79 -20.95 7.52
C ARG A 45 -7.58 -21.89 7.45
N THR A 46 -6.59 -21.54 6.65
CA THR A 46 -5.33 -22.27 6.46
C THR A 46 -4.12 -21.34 6.63
N THR A 47 -2.95 -21.91 6.91
CA THR A 47 -1.69 -21.15 7.04
C THR A 47 -1.35 -20.37 5.77
N GLY A 48 -1.64 -20.92 4.59
CA GLY A 48 -1.44 -20.23 3.31
C GLY A 48 -2.35 -19.02 3.11
N GLU A 49 -3.63 -19.14 3.48
CA GLU A 49 -4.58 -18.01 3.41
C GLU A 49 -4.23 -16.92 4.45
N LEU A 50 -3.73 -17.30 5.63
CA LEU A 50 -3.24 -16.33 6.62
C LEU A 50 -2.11 -15.50 6.02
N THR A 51 -1.14 -16.14 5.37
CA THR A 51 -0.04 -15.45 4.69
C THR A 51 -0.55 -14.51 3.61
N GLN A 52 -1.50 -14.93 2.76
CA GLN A 52 -2.07 -14.06 1.73
C GLN A 52 -2.83 -12.86 2.30
N PHE A 53 -3.57 -13.06 3.40
CA PHE A 53 -4.23 -11.97 4.10
C PHE A 53 -3.21 -10.94 4.61
N PHE A 54 -2.14 -11.38 5.26
CA PHE A 54 -1.07 -10.49 5.72
C PHE A 54 -0.37 -9.76 4.57
N VAL A 55 -0.05 -10.45 3.48
CA VAL A 55 0.55 -9.82 2.28
C VAL A 55 -0.36 -8.74 1.72
N THR A 56 -1.66 -9.02 1.62
CA THR A 56 -2.65 -8.05 1.13
C THR A 56 -2.70 -6.82 2.03
N VAL A 57 -2.81 -7.00 3.35
CA VAL A 57 -2.85 -5.89 4.32
C VAL A 57 -1.58 -5.04 4.23
N VAL A 58 -0.41 -5.69 4.17
CA VAL A 58 0.89 -5.01 4.07
C VAL A 58 1.00 -4.22 2.76
N GLN A 59 0.54 -4.77 1.63
CA GLN A 59 0.54 -4.07 0.34
C GLN A 59 -0.35 -2.81 0.35
N TRP A 60 -1.53 -2.89 0.97
CA TRP A 60 -2.39 -1.73 1.17
C TRP A 60 -1.72 -0.67 2.03
N PHE A 61 -1.04 -1.09 3.09
CA PHE A 61 -0.29 -0.19 3.98
C PHE A 61 0.85 0.53 3.26
N TYR A 62 1.65 -0.19 2.46
CA TYR A 62 2.70 0.40 1.63
C TYR A 62 2.14 1.43 0.65
N THR A 63 1.02 1.12 0.01
CA THR A 63 0.36 2.04 -0.93
C THR A 63 -0.04 3.35 -0.25
N ILE A 64 -0.65 3.27 0.94
CA ILE A 64 -1.04 4.45 1.71
C ILE A 64 0.18 5.27 2.14
N ILE A 65 1.23 4.61 2.65
CA ILE A 65 2.48 5.29 3.03
C ILE A 65 3.08 6.04 1.85
N PHE A 66 3.13 5.42 0.67
CA PHE A 66 3.73 6.03 -0.51
C PHE A 66 2.97 7.30 -0.94
N ILE A 67 1.64 7.25 -0.93
CA ILE A 67 0.79 8.41 -1.23
C ILE A 67 1.03 9.53 -0.21
N VAL A 68 1.08 9.19 1.08
CA VAL A 68 1.34 10.17 2.14
C VAL A 68 2.74 10.76 1.98
N ALA A 69 3.76 9.96 1.72
CA ALA A 69 5.13 10.42 1.53
C ALA A 69 5.23 11.45 0.40
N VAL A 70 4.61 11.17 -0.76
CA VAL A 70 4.57 12.11 -1.89
C VAL A 70 3.87 13.43 -1.50
N LEU A 71 2.78 13.35 -0.74
CA LEU A 71 2.04 14.52 -0.28
C LEU A 71 2.87 15.38 0.68
N PHE A 72 3.62 14.76 1.59
CA PHE A 72 4.53 15.46 2.50
C PHE A 72 5.70 16.13 1.77
N ILE A 73 6.25 15.47 0.75
CA ILE A 73 7.30 16.04 -0.12
C ILE A 73 6.78 17.28 -0.84
N LEU A 74 5.58 17.20 -1.42
CA LEU A 74 4.93 18.33 -2.09
C LEU A 74 4.74 19.51 -1.13
N LEU A 75 4.19 19.27 0.06
CA LEU A 75 3.99 20.32 1.07
C LEU A 75 5.31 20.95 1.52
N ALA A 76 6.36 20.14 1.70
CA ALA A 76 7.68 20.64 2.03
C ALA A 76 8.28 21.49 0.90
N ALA A 77 8.13 21.06 -0.36
CA ALA A 77 8.60 21.80 -1.53
C ALA A 77 7.88 23.16 -1.69
N PHE A 78 6.56 23.18 -1.55
CA PHE A 78 5.78 24.42 -1.54
C PHE A 78 6.19 25.33 -0.37
N GLY A 79 6.39 24.77 0.83
CA GLY A 79 6.87 25.52 1.98
C GLY A 79 8.23 26.16 1.70
N PHE A 80 9.15 25.42 1.10
CA PHE A 80 10.49 25.89 0.76
C PHE A 80 10.45 27.06 -0.24
N ILE A 81 9.71 26.93 -1.34
CA ILE A 81 9.59 27.97 -2.37
C ILE A 81 8.88 29.22 -1.84
N THR A 82 7.81 29.05 -1.05
CA THR A 82 7.03 30.18 -0.51
C THR A 82 7.66 30.85 0.71
N SER A 83 8.80 30.35 1.20
CA SER A 83 9.47 30.89 2.38
C SER A 83 10.03 32.30 2.20
N LYS A 84 10.22 32.79 0.96
CA LYS A 84 10.74 34.15 0.65
C LYS A 84 12.02 34.51 1.42
N GLY A 85 12.87 33.52 1.75
CA GLY A 85 14.11 33.73 2.50
C GLY A 85 13.97 33.83 4.03
N SER A 86 12.76 33.65 4.59
CA SER A 86 12.58 33.51 6.05
C SER A 86 13.30 32.25 6.55
N PRO A 87 14.29 32.37 7.46
CA PRO A 87 15.07 31.22 7.93
C PRO A 87 14.20 30.21 8.69
N GLU A 88 13.19 30.68 9.43
CA GLU A 88 12.26 29.83 10.17
C GLU A 88 11.41 28.95 9.24
N LYS A 89 10.84 29.53 8.17
CA LYS A 89 10.02 28.78 7.22
C LYS A 89 10.84 27.78 6.40
N VAL A 90 12.07 28.16 6.03
CA VAL A 90 13.02 27.26 5.36
C VAL A 90 13.40 26.10 6.27
N ALA A 91 13.69 26.35 7.55
CA ALA A 91 14.03 25.30 8.51
C ALA A 91 12.88 24.30 8.68
N LYS A 92 11.64 24.80 8.79
CA LYS A 92 10.44 23.96 8.88
C LYS A 92 10.24 23.09 7.63
N ALA A 93 10.37 23.68 6.45
CA ALA A 93 10.24 22.95 5.18
C ALA A 93 11.31 21.85 5.04
N LYS A 94 12.55 22.15 5.43
CA LYS A 94 13.65 21.16 5.44
C LYS A 94 13.39 20.02 6.42
N ALA A 95 12.94 20.32 7.64
CA ALA A 95 12.59 19.30 8.62
C ALA A 95 11.48 18.39 8.10
N GLN A 96 10.45 18.97 7.47
CA GLN A 96 9.35 18.20 6.89
C GLN A 96 9.83 17.29 5.74
N LEU A 97 10.73 17.79 4.88
CA LEU A 97 11.35 16.98 3.83
C LEU A 97 12.19 15.84 4.41
N LEU A 98 12.97 16.12 5.47
CA LEU A 98 13.79 15.13 6.14
C LEU A 98 12.93 13.98 6.68
N TYR A 99 11.81 14.28 7.35
CA TYR A 99 10.89 13.26 7.85
C TYR A 99 10.28 12.42 6.71
N ALA A 100 9.94 13.04 5.58
CA ALA A 100 9.44 12.31 4.42
C ALA A 100 10.51 11.34 3.85
N VAL A 101 11.77 11.79 3.75
CA VAL A 101 12.90 10.97 3.29
C VAL A 101 13.16 9.81 4.26
N ILE A 102 13.15 10.06 5.57
CA ILE A 102 13.32 9.01 6.59
C ILE A 102 12.23 7.94 6.45
N GLY A 103 10.96 8.34 6.25
CA GLY A 103 9.86 7.40 6.05
C GLY A 103 10.06 6.49 4.83
N ILE A 104 10.50 7.06 3.70
CA ILE A 104 10.82 6.30 2.49
C ILE A 104 12.02 5.38 2.72
N ALA A 105 13.08 5.87 3.38
CA ALA A 105 14.27 5.08 3.65
C ALA A 105 13.95 3.84 4.50
N ILE A 106 13.13 3.99 5.54
CA ILE A 106 12.69 2.86 6.37
C ILE A 106 11.88 1.85 5.55
N ALA A 107 10.97 2.32 4.69
CA ALA A 107 10.19 1.45 3.80
C ALA A 107 11.09 0.63 2.85
N LEU A 108 12.11 1.25 2.27
CA LEU A 108 13.08 0.59 1.39
C LEU A 108 13.93 -0.45 2.13
N ILE A 109 14.38 -0.13 3.34
CA ILE A 109 15.16 -1.05 4.18
C ILE A 109 14.32 -2.27 4.56
N SER A 110 13.05 -2.06 4.94
CA SER A 110 12.13 -3.16 5.28
C SER A 110 11.97 -4.14 4.13
N TYR A 111 11.76 -3.63 2.90
CA TYR A 111 11.65 -4.47 1.71
C TYR A 111 12.94 -5.23 1.41
N SER A 112 14.09 -4.55 1.52
CA SER A 112 15.40 -5.14 1.23
C SER A 112 15.71 -6.34 2.13
N ILE A 113 15.38 -6.25 3.42
CA ILE A 113 15.61 -7.34 4.38
C ILE A 113 14.78 -8.58 4.01
N ILE A 114 13.50 -8.39 3.65
CA ILE A 114 12.62 -9.49 3.26
C ILE A 114 13.17 -10.18 2.01
N ALA A 115 13.56 -9.40 1.01
CA ALA A 115 14.15 -9.93 -0.23
C ALA A 115 15.44 -10.71 0.02
N LEU A 116 16.30 -10.23 0.92
CA LEU A 116 17.53 -10.95 1.30
C LEU A 116 17.23 -12.29 1.99
N VAL A 117 16.23 -12.33 2.88
CA VAL A 117 15.83 -13.57 3.56
C VAL A 117 15.24 -14.57 2.56
N GLN A 118 14.33 -14.12 1.68
CA GLN A 118 13.76 -14.97 0.63
C GLN A 118 14.84 -15.55 -0.28
N ASN A 119 15.74 -14.71 -0.78
CA ASN A 119 16.84 -15.13 -1.65
C ASN A 119 17.80 -16.10 -0.95
N THR A 120 18.00 -15.97 0.37
CA THR A 120 18.85 -16.91 1.12
C THR A 120 18.18 -18.27 1.31
N LEU A 121 16.86 -18.28 1.51
CA LEU A 121 16.07 -19.50 1.68
C LEU A 121 15.85 -20.25 0.35
N GLU A 122 15.67 -19.54 -0.76
CA GLU A 122 15.50 -20.14 -2.10
C GLU A 122 16.81 -20.67 -2.71
N ASN A 123 17.96 -20.07 -2.40
CA ASN A 123 19.24 -20.47 -3.01
C ASN A 123 20.02 -21.56 -2.25
N ASN A 124 19.58 -21.98 -1.05
CA ASN A 124 20.30 -22.97 -0.22
C ASN A 124 19.52 -24.29 -0.02
N PHE A 125 18.54 -24.58 -0.88
CA PHE A 125 17.96 -25.92 -1.08
C PHE A 125 17.83 -26.22 -2.58
#